data_AF-A0AAW1MR67-F1
#
_entry.id   AF-A0AAW1MR67-F1
#
_cell.length_a   1.000
_cell.length_b   1.000
_cell.length_c   1.000
_cell.angle_alpha   90.00
_cell.angle_beta   90.00
_cell.angle_gamma   90.00
#
_symmetry.space_group_name_H-M   'P 1'
#
loop_
_entity.id
_entity.type
_entity.pdbx_description
1 polymer ?
#
loop_
_entity_poly.entity_id
_entity_poly.type
_entity_poly.pdbx_seq_one_letter_code
_entity_poly.pdbx_strand_id
1 'polypeptide(L)'
;MLTYSGTFGGAVFSCLKGGSETEMKAAFDKLEEALSKFDDGPFFLGQFSAVDIAYAPFIERFQPLLLELKNYDITTERPKLTTWLEELNKVDAYKQSKYDINELLSSFKRRALGL
;
A
#
# COMPACT_ATOMS: atom_id res chain seq x y z
N MET A 1 -5.25 -12.38 -6.10
CA MET A 1 -4.53 -11.24 -5.48
C MET A 1 -3.29 -10.82 -6.24
N LEU A 2 -2.40 -11.74 -6.64
CA LEU A 2 -1.18 -11.35 -7.37
C LEU A 2 -1.46 -10.65 -8.71
N THR A 3 -2.44 -11.12 -9.49
CA THR A 3 -2.85 -10.48 -10.77
C THR A 3 -3.48 -9.09 -10.61
N TYR A 4 -3.92 -8.74 -9.39
CA TYR A 4 -4.57 -7.45 -9.10
C TYR A 4 -3.55 -6.35 -8.73
N SER A 5 -2.30 -6.69 -8.46
CA SER A 5 -1.29 -5.73 -7.99
C SER A 5 -1.06 -4.58 -8.97
N GLY A 6 -1.09 -4.86 -10.28
CA GLY A 6 -0.98 -3.84 -11.32
C GLY A 6 -2.17 -2.88 -11.33
N THR A 7 -3.40 -3.39 -11.17
CA THR A 7 -4.61 -2.54 -11.07
C THR A 7 -4.58 -1.67 -9.82
N PHE A 8 -4.22 -2.26 -8.67
CA PHE A 8 -4.05 -1.53 -7.41
C PHE A 8 -3.01 -0.40 -7.56
N GLY A 9 -1.80 -0.74 -8.02
CA GLY A 9 -0.73 0.24 -8.20
C GLY A 9 -1.08 1.36 -9.17
N GLY A 10 -1.76 1.02 -10.27
CA GLY A 10 -2.24 1.99 -11.25
C GLY A 10 -3.26 2.98 -10.68
N ALA A 11 -4.25 2.49 -9.92
CA ALA A 11 -5.28 3.35 -9.31
C ALA A 11 -4.66 4.33 -8.31
N VAL A 12 -3.77 3.87 -7.45
CA VAL A 12 -3.10 4.72 -6.45
C VAL A 12 -2.18 5.74 -7.13
N PHE A 13 -1.38 5.31 -8.11
CA PHE A 13 -0.49 6.20 -8.85
C PHE A 13 -1.27 7.26 -9.64
N SER A 14 -2.39 6.89 -10.27
CA SER A 14 -3.30 7.81 -10.94
C SER A 14 -3.81 8.88 -9.98
N CYS A 15 -4.33 8.48 -8.81
CA CYS A 15 -4.78 9.40 -7.77
C CYS A 15 -3.68 10.37 -7.33
N LEU A 16 -2.47 9.88 -7.05
CA LEU A 16 -1.32 10.72 -6.68
C LEU A 16 -0.99 11.77 -7.75
N LYS A 17 -1.25 11.49 -9.03
CA LYS A 17 -1.09 12.42 -10.16
C LYS A 17 -2.32 13.28 -10.47
N GLY A 18 -3.32 13.31 -9.59
CA GLY A 18 -4.54 14.12 -9.75
C GLY A 18 -5.71 13.37 -10.40
N GLY A 19 -5.63 12.05 -10.52
CA GLY A 19 -6.74 11.19 -10.94
C GLY A 19 -7.77 10.93 -9.83
N SER A 20 -8.60 9.91 -10.05
CA SER A 20 -9.77 9.59 -9.21
C SER A 20 -9.40 9.06 -7.82
N GLU A 21 -9.83 9.76 -6.77
CA GLU A 21 -9.77 9.23 -5.39
C GLU A 21 -10.68 8.03 -5.19
N THR A 22 -11.84 8.00 -5.86
CA THR A 22 -12.82 6.90 -5.71
C THR A 22 -12.23 5.56 -6.16
N GLU A 23 -11.46 5.56 -7.24
CA GLU A 23 -10.76 4.34 -7.72
C GLU A 23 -9.67 3.90 -6.75
N MET A 24 -8.91 4.84 -6.20
CA MET A 24 -7.90 4.55 -5.17
C MET A 24 -8.53 3.98 -3.90
N LYS A 25 -9.64 4.57 -3.41
CA LYS A 25 -10.38 4.08 -2.23
C LYS A 25 -10.91 2.68 -2.47
N ALA A 26 -11.60 2.45 -3.59
CA ALA A 26 -12.10 1.12 -3.97
C ALA A 26 -10.97 0.08 -4.10
N ALA A 27 -9.78 0.48 -4.55
CA ALA A 27 -8.64 -0.41 -4.64
C ALA A 27 -8.13 -0.83 -3.25
N PHE A 28 -8.08 0.08 -2.27
CA PHE A 28 -7.75 -0.26 -0.88
C PHE A 28 -8.85 -1.07 -0.19
N ASP A 29 -10.13 -0.78 -0.45
CA ASP A 29 -11.25 -1.54 0.12
C ASP A 29 -11.23 -3.00 -0.35
N LYS A 30 -10.80 -3.24 -1.60
CA LYS A 30 -10.56 -4.59 -2.11
C LYS A 30 -9.39 -5.30 -1.44
N LEU A 31 -8.36 -4.58 -0.98
CA LEU A 31 -7.29 -5.17 -0.18
C LEU A 31 -7.80 -5.53 1.21
N GLU A 32 -8.57 -4.65 1.85
CA GLU A 32 -9.23 -4.93 3.13
C GLU A 32 -10.10 -6.18 3.06
N GLU A 33 -10.95 -6.30 2.03
CA GLU A 33 -11.77 -7.49 1.79
C GLU A 33 -10.91 -8.74 1.55
N ALA A 34 -9.78 -8.61 0.85
CA ALA A 34 -8.90 -9.74 0.62
C ALA A 34 -8.21 -10.22 1.91
N LEU A 35 -7.80 -9.30 2.78
CA LEU A 35 -7.19 -9.59 4.08
C LEU A 35 -8.20 -10.20 5.07
N SER A 36 -9.51 -10.07 4.84
CA SER A 36 -10.53 -10.71 5.66
C SER A 36 -10.89 -12.14 5.22
N LYS A 37 -10.31 -12.68 4.15
CA LYS A 37 -10.73 -13.97 3.56
C LYS A 37 -10.22 -15.21 4.29
N PHE A 38 -9.08 -15.10 4.96
CA PHE A 38 -8.44 -16.19 5.66
C PHE A 38 -8.41 -15.87 7.16
N ASP A 39 -8.68 -16.87 7.99
CA ASP A 39 -8.81 -16.74 9.44
C ASP A 39 -7.59 -17.26 10.21
N ASP A 40 -6.63 -17.88 9.51
CA ASP A 40 -5.42 -18.46 10.08
C ASP A 40 -4.25 -17.47 10.20
N GLY A 41 -4.41 -16.22 9.77
CA GLY A 41 -3.43 -15.17 10.03
C GLY A 41 -3.71 -13.83 9.33
N PRO A 42 -2.83 -12.84 9.53
CA PRO A 42 -3.04 -11.44 9.14
C PRO A 42 -2.63 -11.13 7.69
N PHE A 43 -2.18 -12.13 6.93
CA PHE A 43 -1.64 -11.96 5.58
C PHE A 43 -2.67 -12.29 4.49
N PHE A 44 -2.40 -11.90 3.24
CA PHE A 44 -3.37 -12.05 2.14
C PHE A 44 -3.82 -13.50 1.89
N LEU A 45 -3.01 -14.48 2.29
CA LEU A 45 -3.30 -15.91 2.21
C LEU A 45 -3.26 -16.59 3.60
N GLY A 46 -3.58 -15.84 4.66
CA GLY A 46 -3.47 -16.28 6.05
C GLY A 46 -2.05 -16.15 6.57
N GLN A 47 -1.13 -16.93 6.01
CA GLN A 47 0.30 -16.88 6.31
C GLN A 47 1.08 -15.98 5.34
N PHE A 48 2.26 -15.51 5.78
CA PHE A 48 3.14 -14.67 4.97
C PHE A 48 3.51 -15.38 3.67
N SER A 49 3.35 -14.68 2.55
CA SER A 49 3.43 -15.29 1.22
C SER A 49 4.02 -14.35 0.17
N ALA A 50 4.24 -14.88 -1.04
CA ALA A 50 4.63 -14.08 -2.19
C ALA A 50 3.62 -12.97 -2.54
N VAL A 51 2.35 -13.09 -2.13
CA VAL A 51 1.35 -12.03 -2.33
C VAL A 51 1.71 -10.83 -1.46
N ASP A 52 2.03 -11.04 -0.19
CA ASP A 52 2.45 -9.96 0.73
C ASP A 52 3.72 -9.27 0.24
N ILE A 53 4.70 -10.05 -0.22
CA ILE A 53 5.94 -9.54 -0.83
C ILE A 53 5.64 -8.66 -2.06
N ALA A 54 4.64 -9.03 -2.88
CA ALA A 54 4.27 -8.25 -4.05
C ALA A 54 3.59 -6.92 -3.70
N TYR A 55 2.84 -6.84 -2.60
CA TYR A 55 2.12 -5.62 -2.19
C TYR A 55 2.91 -4.71 -1.24
N ALA A 56 3.74 -5.28 -0.36
CA ALA A 56 4.64 -4.60 0.57
C ALA A 56 5.31 -3.34 -0.01
N PRO A 57 6.06 -3.42 -1.13
CA PRO A 57 6.75 -2.27 -1.69
C PRO A 57 5.81 -1.14 -2.15
N PHE A 58 4.59 -1.46 -2.61
CA PHE A 58 3.65 -0.46 -3.08
C PHE A 58 2.98 0.25 -1.91
N ILE A 59 2.43 -0.51 -0.97
CA ILE A 59 1.68 0.04 0.16
C ILE A 59 2.62 0.87 1.05
N GLU A 60 3.85 0.38 1.29
CA GLU A 60 4.88 1.12 2.03
C GLU A 60 5.14 2.50 1.45
N ARG A 61 5.25 2.59 0.11
CA ARG A 61 5.58 3.86 -0.57
C ARG A 61 4.36 4.76 -0.71
N PHE A 62 3.20 4.17 -1.00
CA PHE A 62 1.98 4.94 -1.21
C PHE A 62 1.43 5.54 0.07
N GLN A 63 1.61 4.89 1.23
CA GLN A 63 1.15 5.42 2.52
C GLN A 63 1.65 6.85 2.80
N PRO A 64 2.96 7.14 2.86
CA PRO A 64 3.45 8.49 3.10
C PRO A 64 3.13 9.44 1.95
N LEU A 65 3.13 8.98 0.69
CA LEU A 65 2.80 9.80 -0.46
C LEU A 65 1.34 10.28 -0.45
N LEU A 66 0.39 9.40 -0.13
CA LEU A 66 -1.03 9.73 -0.01
C LEU A 66 -1.28 10.63 1.20
N LEU A 67 -0.61 10.36 2.32
CA LEU A 67 -0.73 11.21 3.50
C LEU A 67 -0.24 12.63 3.21
N GLU A 68 0.93 12.79 2.61
CA GLU A 68 1.50 14.13 2.34
C GLU A 68 0.78 14.86 1.21
N LEU A 69 0.51 14.19 0.09
CA LEU A 69 0.05 14.85 -1.13
C LEU A 69 -1.48 14.93 -1.24
N LYS A 70 -2.20 14.09 -0.48
CA LYS A 70 -3.66 13.99 -0.52
C LYS A 70 -4.32 14.12 0.85
N ASN A 71 -3.54 14.26 1.93
CA ASN A 71 -4.05 14.25 3.31
C ASN A 71 -4.93 13.01 3.58
N TYR A 72 -4.53 11.87 3.02
CA TYR A 72 -5.32 10.63 3.05
C TYR A 72 -4.57 9.53 3.80
N ASP A 73 -5.16 9.10 4.92
CA ASP A 73 -4.66 7.96 5.70
C ASP A 73 -5.32 6.66 5.23
N ILE A 74 -4.51 5.76 4.67
CA ILE A 74 -4.98 4.47 4.13
C ILE A 74 -5.50 3.52 5.22
N THR A 75 -5.14 3.74 6.48
CA THR A 75 -5.51 2.87 7.62
C THR A 75 -6.88 3.18 8.20
N THR A 76 -7.40 4.38 7.95
CA THR A 76 -8.73 4.79 8.40
C THR A 76 -9.80 3.87 7.79
N GLU A 77 -10.64 3.29 8.65
CA GLU A 77 -11.69 2.31 8.30
C GLU A 77 -11.18 0.99 7.68
N ARG A 78 -9.87 0.70 7.76
CA ARG A 78 -9.25 -0.53 7.22
C ARG A 78 -8.43 -1.26 8.29
N PRO A 79 -9.10 -1.87 9.29
CA PRO A 79 -8.41 -2.53 10.40
C PRO A 79 -7.55 -3.72 9.94
N LYS A 80 -7.95 -4.50 8.94
CA LYS A 80 -7.14 -5.63 8.46
C LYS A 80 -5.87 -5.15 7.76
N LEU A 81 -5.96 -4.10 6.95
CA LEU A 81 -4.79 -3.45 6.36
C LEU A 81 -3.85 -2.88 7.43
N THR A 82 -4.43 -2.31 8.50
CA THR A 82 -3.65 -1.82 9.65
C THR A 82 -2.87 -2.95 10.31
N THR A 83 -3.54 -4.06 10.66
CA THR A 83 -2.88 -5.25 11.22
C THR A 83 -1.85 -5.83 10.27
N TRP A 84 -2.14 -5.89 8.96
CA TRP A 84 -1.19 -6.36 7.96
C TRP A 84 0.10 -5.53 7.95
N LEU A 85 -0.01 -4.20 8.04
CA LEU A 85 1.15 -3.31 8.15
C LEU A 85 1.94 -3.56 9.44
N GLU A 86 1.27 -3.71 10.58
CA GLU A 86 1.91 -3.99 11.86
C GLU A 86 2.71 -5.30 11.83
N GLU A 87 2.11 -6.36 11.29
CA GLU A 87 2.73 -7.69 11.20
C GLU A 87 3.84 -7.73 10.16
N LEU A 88 3.68 -7.04 9.04
CA LEU A 88 4.73 -6.89 8.04
C LEU A 88 5.95 -6.16 8.62
N ASN A 89 5.76 -5.13 9.45
CA ASN A 89 6.85 -4.43 10.13
C ASN A 89 7.60 -5.30 11.16
N LYS A 90 7.10 -6.48 11.53
CA LYS A 90 7.84 -7.44 12.36
C LYS A 90 8.79 -8.31 11.55
N VAL A 91 8.60 -8.42 10.23
CA VAL A 91 9.46 -9.22 9.35
C VAL A 91 10.82 -8.53 9.16
N ASP A 92 11.90 -9.17 9.60
CA ASP A 92 13.26 -8.60 9.55
C ASP A 92 13.72 -8.25 8.14
N ALA A 93 13.47 -9.13 7.18
CA ALA A 93 13.81 -8.89 5.77
C ALA A 93 13.06 -7.68 5.18
N TYR A 94 11.80 -7.49 5.59
CA TYR A 94 11.01 -6.34 5.15
C TYR A 94 11.60 -5.03 5.70
N LYS A 95 11.87 -4.96 7.01
CA LYS A 95 12.47 -3.78 7.65
C LYS A 95 13.77 -3.33 6.97
N GLN A 96 14.63 -4.27 6.59
CA GLN A 96 15.90 -3.99 5.91
C GLN A 96 15.72 -3.47 4.48
N SER A 97 14.56 -3.70 3.86
CA SER A 97 14.27 -3.33 2.48
C SER A 97 13.54 -1.99 2.31
N LYS A 98 13.15 -1.34 3.42
CA LYS A 98 12.33 -0.13 3.39
C LYS A 98 13.07 1.02 2.71
N TYR A 99 12.34 1.74 1.88
CA TYR A 99 12.87 2.88 1.14
C TYR A 99 12.90 4.14 2.03
N ASP A 100 13.92 4.99 1.88
CA ASP A 100 13.99 6.25 2.63
C ASP A 100 12.84 7.19 2.24
N ILE A 101 12.07 7.64 3.23
CA ILE A 101 10.84 8.41 3.01
C ILE A 101 11.15 9.78 2.39
N ASN A 102 12.26 10.43 2.76
CA ASN A 102 12.62 11.73 2.22
C ASN A 102 13.08 11.62 0.76
N GLU A 103 13.87 10.60 0.42
CA GLU A 103 14.21 10.29 -0.96
C GLU A 103 12.98 9.92 -1.78
N LEU A 104 12.01 9.21 -1.21
CA LEU A 104 10.77 8.84 -1.89
C LEU A 104 9.99 10.09 -2.29
N LEU A 105 9.72 10.96 -1.33
CA LEU A 105 8.93 12.17 -1.53
C LEU A 105 9.59 13.12 -2.53
N SER A 106 10.89 13.39 -2.35
CA SER A 106 11.66 14.25 -3.25
C SER A 106 11.73 13.67 -4.67
N SER A 107 11.94 12.36 -4.81
CA SER A 107 11.98 11.70 -6.11
C SER A 107 10.62 11.66 -6.79
N PHE A 108 9.54 11.46 -6.04
CA PHE A 108 8.18 11.44 -6.59
C PHE A 108 7.76 12.82 -7.08
N LYS A 109 7.95 13.87 -6.28
CA LYS A 109 7.68 15.26 -6.68
C LYS A 109 8.42 15.63 -7.97
N ARG A 110 9.73 15.36 -8.01
CA ARG A 110 10.58 15.67 -9.17
C ARG A 110 10.19 14.88 -10.42
N ARG A 111 9.99 13.56 -10.30
CA ARG A 111 9.84 12.67 -11.47
C ARG A 111 8.40 12.52 -11.94
N ALA A 112 7.45 12.47 -11.01
CA ALA A 112 6.05 12.16 -11.33
C ALA A 112 5.18 13.41 -11.43
N LEU A 113 5.50 14.46 -10.68
CA LEU A 113 4.72 15.71 -10.61
C LEU A 113 5.40 16.91 -11.30
N GLY A 114 6.71 16.86 -11.51
CA GLY A 114 7.48 17.99 -12.04
C GLY A 114 7.63 19.16 -11.05
N LEU A 115 7.55 18.84 -9.75
CA LEU A 115 7.74 19.76 -8.61
C LEU A 115 9.13 19.57 -8.01
#